data_AF-A0A366XUI2-F1
#
_entry.id   AF-A0A366XUI2-F1
#
_cell.length_a   1.000
_cell.length_b   1.000
_cell.length_c   1.000
_cell.angle_alpha   90.00
_cell.angle_beta   90.00
_cell.angle_gamma   90.00
#
_symmetry.space_group_name_H-M   'P 1'
#
loop_
_entity.id
_entity.type
_entity.pdbx_description
1 polymer ?
#
loop_
_entity_poly.entity_id
_entity_poly.type
_entity_poly.pdbx_seq_one_letter_code
_entity_poly.pdbx_strand_id
1 'polypeptide(L)'
;MLQTYQTKLKDLQLTKSQSAYEYLNAFGEQFGVFERKLFVLLYIHHSPPNTVKTSFTKQYGLTSRQYNALKFQLDGKVKSVIEARNFQIEQLKGKIKEIESMIKRKEKQKETVFKKLQSISPCHDSFKEIVKKYRNIKFFLQQKKRKLRNVTQKLERLLVYKKEKRIPICFGSKALFYKQFHLEENHLKNHAEWKKQW
;
A
#
# COMPACT_ATOMS: atom_id res chain seq x y z
N MET A 1 -23.40 -8.27 -20.85
CA MET A 1 -23.12 -9.42 -19.96
C MET A 1 -21.61 -9.68 -20.05
N LEU A 2 -20.81 -9.24 -19.08
CA LEU A 2 -19.34 -9.37 -19.14
C LEU A 2 -18.96 -10.82 -18.82
N GLN A 3 -18.79 -11.64 -19.85
CA GLN A 3 -18.16 -12.95 -19.73
C GLN A 3 -16.66 -12.71 -19.48
N THR A 4 -16.24 -12.69 -18.22
CA THR A 4 -14.82 -12.87 -17.92
C THR A 4 -14.47 -14.32 -18.29
N TYR A 5 -13.65 -14.50 -19.32
CA TYR A 5 -13.15 -15.81 -19.75
C TYR A 5 -12.47 -16.51 -18.57
N GLN A 6 -13.21 -17.36 -17.85
CA GLN A 6 -12.62 -18.34 -16.96
C GLN A 6 -12.08 -19.45 -17.85
N THR A 7 -10.82 -19.34 -18.24
CA THR A 7 -10.04 -20.44 -18.84
C THR A 7 -9.75 -21.48 -17.75
N LYS A 8 -10.79 -22.18 -17.30
CA LYS A 8 -10.61 -23.38 -16.49
C LYS A 8 -9.94 -24.42 -17.38
N LEU A 9 -8.84 -25.01 -16.89
CA LEU A 9 -8.31 -26.23 -17.47
C LEU A 9 -9.46 -27.26 -17.48
N LYS A 10 -9.62 -28.01 -18.57
CA LYS A 10 -10.51 -29.17 -18.56
C LYS A 10 -10.11 -30.07 -17.39
N ASP A 11 -11.07 -30.67 -16.69
CA ASP A 11 -10.84 -31.53 -15.52
C ASP A 11 -9.95 -32.72 -15.90
N LEU A 12 -8.64 -32.49 -15.82
CA LEU A 12 -7.62 -33.46 -16.13
C LEU A 12 -7.33 -34.21 -14.83
N GLN A 13 -7.73 -35.49 -14.81
CA GLN A 13 -7.44 -36.37 -13.69
C GLN A 13 -5.96 -36.74 -13.74
N LEU A 14 -5.20 -36.36 -12.71
CA LEU A 14 -3.78 -36.71 -12.59
C LEU A 14 -3.62 -38.13 -12.04
N THR A 15 -4.48 -38.51 -11.10
CA THR A 15 -4.62 -39.85 -10.56
C THR A 15 -6.11 -40.18 -10.41
N LYS A 16 -6.45 -41.43 -10.03
CA LYS A 16 -7.84 -41.87 -9.82
C LYS A 16 -8.62 -41.02 -8.80
N SER A 17 -7.94 -40.23 -7.97
CA SER A 17 -8.53 -39.48 -6.85
C SER A 17 -8.12 -38.00 -6.78
N GLN A 18 -7.29 -37.49 -7.70
CA GLN A 18 -6.86 -36.08 -7.66
C GLN A 18 -7.02 -35.40 -9.01
N SER A 19 -7.77 -34.31 -8.99
CA SER A 19 -7.87 -33.39 -10.12
C SER A 19 -6.62 -32.51 -10.22
N ALA A 20 -6.22 -32.15 -11.44
CA ALA A 20 -5.19 -31.15 -11.68
C ALA A 20 -5.48 -29.82 -10.96
N TYR A 21 -6.75 -29.46 -10.80
CA TYR A 21 -7.15 -28.24 -10.11
C TYR A 21 -6.83 -28.27 -8.61
N GLU A 22 -7.13 -29.38 -7.95
CA GLU A 22 -6.84 -29.56 -6.52
C GLU A 22 -5.34 -29.52 -6.26
N TYR A 23 -4.55 -30.18 -7.11
CA TYR A 23 -3.10 -30.14 -7.05
C TYR A 23 -2.56 -28.71 -7.21
N LEU A 24 -3.02 -27.97 -8.22
CA LEU A 24 -2.57 -26.59 -8.47
C LEU A 24 -2.98 -25.63 -7.35
N ASN A 25 -4.16 -25.82 -6.76
CA ASN A 25 -4.60 -25.04 -5.59
C ASN A 25 -3.72 -25.32 -4.37
N ALA A 26 -3.49 -26.60 -4.03
CA ALA A 26 -2.61 -26.98 -2.94
C ALA A 26 -1.18 -26.45 -3.15
N PHE A 27 -0.69 -26.52 -4.39
CA PHE A 27 0.60 -25.93 -4.77
C PHE A 27 0.62 -24.42 -4.54
N GLY A 28 -0.41 -23.70 -5.01
CA GLY A 28 -0.52 -22.25 -4.83
C GLY A 28 -0.56 -21.81 -3.37
N GLU A 29 -1.26 -22.56 -2.52
CA GLU A 29 -1.30 -22.32 -1.07
C GLU A 29 0.07 -22.47 -0.42
N GLN A 30 0.74 -23.60 -0.66
CA GLN A 30 2.09 -23.86 -0.13
C GLN A 30 3.10 -22.85 -0.65
N PHE A 31 3.04 -22.54 -1.94
CA PHE A 31 3.90 -21.54 -2.57
C PHE A 31 3.74 -20.17 -1.90
N GLY A 32 2.50 -19.75 -1.63
CA GLY A 32 2.23 -18.50 -0.94
C GLY A 32 2.79 -18.47 0.49
N VAL A 33 2.73 -19.58 1.23
CA VAL A 33 3.33 -19.70 2.58
C VAL A 33 4.85 -19.58 2.49
N PHE A 34 5.48 -20.30 1.55
CA PHE A 34 6.93 -20.27 1.37
C PHE A 34 7.44 -18.89 0.97
N GLU A 35 6.72 -18.20 0.09
CA GLU A 35 7.06 -16.84 -0.33
C GLU A 35 7.08 -15.87 0.87
N ARG A 36 6.07 -15.94 1.74
CA ARG A 36 5.99 -15.10 2.95
C ARG A 36 7.12 -15.38 3.92
N LYS A 37 7.38 -16.66 4.20
CA LYS A 37 8.48 -17.06 5.11
C LYS A 37 9.84 -16.65 4.56
N LEU A 38 10.05 -16.83 3.25
CA LEU A 38 11.27 -16.41 2.58
C LEU A 38 11.46 -14.88 2.64
N PHE A 39 10.37 -14.11 2.48
CA PHE A 39 10.41 -12.66 2.62
C PHE A 39 10.86 -12.21 4.01
N VAL A 40 10.33 -12.84 5.07
CA VAL A 40 10.71 -12.54 6.46
C VAL A 40 12.20 -12.79 6.66
N LEU A 41 12.72 -13.93 6.22
CA LEU A 41 14.14 -14.27 6.37
C LEU A 41 15.07 -13.31 5.62
N LEU A 42 14.74 -12.97 4.37
CA LEU A 42 15.61 -12.15 3.52
C LEU A 42 15.53 -10.64 3.82
N TYR A 43 14.31 -10.11 4.03
CA TYR A 43 14.08 -8.66 4.06
C TYR A 43 13.76 -8.11 5.45
N ILE A 44 13.31 -8.93 6.40
CA ILE A 44 13.07 -8.50 7.78
C ILE A 44 14.27 -8.86 8.65
N HIS A 45 14.75 -10.09 8.57
CA HIS A 45 15.91 -10.55 9.33
C HIS A 45 17.25 -10.29 8.64
N HIS A 46 17.25 -9.83 7.38
CA HIS A 46 18.46 -9.55 6.60
C HIS A 46 19.47 -10.72 6.58
N SER A 47 18.97 -11.95 6.60
CA SER A 47 19.82 -13.14 6.62
C SER A 47 20.56 -13.32 5.28
N PRO A 48 21.81 -13.82 5.28
CA PRO A 48 22.60 -13.91 4.06
C PRO A 48 21.98 -14.91 3.06
N PRO A 49 21.76 -14.53 1.78
CA PRO A 49 20.98 -15.32 0.83
C PRO A 49 21.45 -16.76 0.63
N ASN A 50 22.76 -17.01 0.70
CA ASN A 50 23.34 -18.35 0.51
C ASN A 50 23.00 -19.28 1.68
N THR A 51 23.04 -18.77 2.90
CA THR A 51 22.67 -19.54 4.10
C THR A 51 21.18 -19.85 4.09
N VAL A 52 20.35 -18.85 3.74
CA VAL A 52 18.89 -18.98 3.64
C VAL A 52 18.52 -20.01 2.59
N LYS A 53 19.17 -20.01 1.42
CA LYS A 53 18.93 -21.02 0.39
C LYS A 53 19.11 -22.43 0.94
N THR A 54 20.25 -22.69 1.60
CA THR A 54 20.57 -24.02 2.11
C THR A 54 19.63 -24.44 3.24
N SER A 55 19.37 -23.57 4.22
CA SER A 55 18.49 -23.90 5.35
C SER A 55 17.04 -24.07 4.92
N PHE A 56 16.53 -23.19 4.06
CA PHE A 56 15.15 -23.23 3.58
C PHE A 56 14.87 -24.44 2.69
N THR A 57 15.82 -24.78 1.80
CA THR A 57 15.75 -25.97 0.94
C THR A 57 15.68 -27.25 1.80
N LYS A 58 16.52 -27.35 2.85
CA LYS A 58 16.52 -28.48 3.79
C LYS A 58 15.23 -28.54 4.63
N GLN A 59 14.78 -27.41 5.16
CA GLN A 59 13.61 -27.35 6.05
C GLN A 59 12.31 -27.76 5.34
N TYR A 60 12.14 -27.37 4.09
CA TYR A 60 10.89 -27.58 3.34
C TYR A 60 11.02 -28.64 2.24
N GLY A 61 12.15 -29.33 2.13
CA GLY A 61 12.37 -30.37 1.12
C GLY A 61 12.28 -29.86 -0.32
N LEU A 62 12.60 -28.58 -0.56
CA LEU A 62 12.51 -27.97 -1.89
C LEU A 62 13.70 -28.35 -2.75
N THR A 63 13.53 -28.32 -4.07
CA THR A 63 14.66 -28.35 -5.00
C THR A 63 15.27 -26.95 -5.15
N SER A 64 16.55 -26.88 -5.55
CA SER A 64 17.20 -25.59 -5.86
C SER A 64 16.47 -24.79 -6.94
N ARG A 65 15.84 -25.46 -7.92
CA ARG A 65 15.06 -24.80 -8.97
C ARG A 65 13.79 -24.16 -8.42
N GLN A 66 13.05 -24.87 -7.57
CA GLN A 66 11.85 -24.34 -6.90
C GLN A 66 12.18 -23.14 -6.00
N TYR A 67 13.26 -23.22 -5.22
CA TYR A 67 13.73 -22.09 -4.43
C TYR A 67 14.07 -20.87 -5.31
N ASN A 68 14.80 -21.08 -6.40
CA ASN A 68 15.15 -19.99 -7.31
C ASN A 68 13.91 -19.36 -7.95
N ALA A 69 12.91 -20.15 -8.31
CA ALA A 69 11.63 -19.64 -8.82
C ALA A 69 10.88 -18.79 -7.78
N LEU A 70 10.77 -19.29 -6.54
CA LEU A 70 10.22 -18.54 -5.40
C LEU A 70 10.95 -17.21 -5.20
N LYS A 71 12.27 -17.26 -5.14
CA LYS A 71 13.12 -16.08 -4.96
C LYS A 71 12.94 -15.08 -6.09
N PHE A 72 12.93 -15.53 -7.34
CA PHE A 72 12.77 -14.65 -8.50
C PHE A 72 11.43 -13.92 -8.48
N GLN A 73 10.34 -14.63 -8.17
CA GLN A 73 9.02 -14.02 -8.04
C GLN A 73 8.97 -13.02 -6.88
N LEU A 74 9.54 -13.37 -5.74
CA LEU A 74 9.62 -12.50 -4.57
C LEU A 74 10.43 -11.23 -4.86
N ASP A 75 11.62 -11.38 -5.44
CA ASP A 75 12.50 -10.29 -5.82
C ASP A 75 11.78 -9.36 -6.83
N GLY A 76 11.00 -9.93 -7.76
CA GLY A 76 10.15 -9.18 -8.68
C GLY A 76 9.13 -8.30 -7.96
N LYS A 77 8.34 -8.88 -7.04
CA LYS A 77 7.36 -8.11 -6.23
C LYS A 77 8.02 -7.00 -5.42
N VAL A 78 9.17 -7.29 -4.81
CA VAL A 78 9.93 -6.32 -4.03
C VAL A 78 10.42 -5.17 -4.91
N LYS A 79 10.97 -5.46 -6.09
CA LYS A 79 11.40 -4.44 -7.05
C LYS A 79 10.23 -3.56 -7.48
N SER A 80 9.09 -4.15 -7.85
CA SER A 80 7.88 -3.39 -8.22
C SER A 80 7.43 -2.44 -7.10
N VAL A 81 7.51 -2.87 -5.84
CA VAL A 81 7.14 -2.03 -4.69
C VAL A 81 8.13 -0.89 -4.46
N ILE A 82 9.42 -1.13 -4.66
CA ILE A 82 10.46 -0.10 -4.58
C ILE A 82 10.27 0.94 -5.68
N GLU A 83 10.03 0.51 -6.92
CA GLU A 83 9.77 1.38 -8.06
C GLU A 83 8.49 2.20 -7.88
N ALA A 84 7.38 1.55 -7.51
CA ALA A 84 6.12 2.23 -7.22
C ALA A 84 6.26 3.27 -6.11
N ARG A 85 7.08 2.98 -5.08
CA ARG A 85 7.37 3.95 -4.01
C ARG A 85 8.17 5.15 -4.52
N ASN A 86 9.20 4.91 -5.33
CA ASN A 86 9.99 6.01 -5.91
C ASN A 86 9.09 6.92 -6.76
N PHE A 87 8.24 6.33 -7.60
CA PHE A 87 7.26 7.08 -8.37
C PHE A 87 6.29 7.86 -7.46
N GLN A 88 5.78 7.23 -6.40
CA GLN A 88 4.89 7.88 -5.44
C GLN A 88 5.56 9.06 -4.72
N ILE A 89 6.84 8.96 -4.38
CA ILE A 89 7.61 10.05 -3.77
C ILE A 89 7.65 11.26 -4.70
N GLU A 90 7.97 11.06 -5.99
CA GLU A 90 8.02 12.16 -6.96
C GLU A 90 6.64 12.78 -7.20
N GLN A 91 5.60 11.96 -7.29
CA GLN A 91 4.21 12.43 -7.39
C GLN A 91 3.79 13.28 -6.18
N LEU A 92 4.18 12.88 -4.96
CA LEU A 92 3.87 13.64 -3.75
C LEU A 92 4.62 14.97 -3.70
N LYS A 93 5.90 14.99 -4.11
CA LYS A 93 6.67 16.24 -4.22
C LYS A 93 6.02 17.21 -5.20
N GLY A 94 5.57 16.74 -6.36
CA GLY A 94 4.83 17.55 -7.33
C GLY A 94 3.56 18.15 -6.72
N LYS A 95 2.74 17.31 -6.06
CA LYS A 95 1.51 17.73 -5.38
C LYS A 95 1.75 18.77 -4.28
N ILE A 96 2.85 18.65 -3.53
CA ILE A 96 3.22 19.64 -2.51
C ILE A 96 3.45 21.01 -3.18
N LYS A 97 4.26 21.08 -4.24
CA LYS A 97 4.53 22.32 -4.98
C LYS A 97 3.25 22.96 -5.53
N GLU A 98 2.37 22.14 -6.11
CA GLU A 98 1.06 22.59 -6.60
C GLU A 98 0.19 23.18 -5.48
N ILE A 99 0.07 22.49 -4.35
CA ILE A 99 -0.74 22.96 -3.22
C ILE A 99 -0.15 24.24 -2.63
N GLU A 100 1.18 24.34 -2.50
CA GLU A 100 1.87 25.53 -2.00
C GLU A 100 1.62 26.75 -2.90
N SER A 101 1.74 26.59 -4.22
CA SER A 101 1.43 27.68 -5.16
C SER A 101 -0.03 28.12 -5.08
N MET A 102 -0.96 27.17 -4.90
CA MET A 102 -2.38 27.47 -4.73
C MET A 102 -2.67 28.21 -3.43
N ILE A 103 -1.99 27.86 -2.33
CA ILE A 103 -2.08 28.57 -1.05
C ILE A 103 -1.57 30.00 -1.22
N LYS A 104 -0.38 30.20 -1.80
CA LYS A 104 0.20 31.54 -2.04
C LYS A 104 -0.75 32.44 -2.85
N ARG A 105 -1.33 31.90 -3.93
CA ARG A 105 -2.32 32.64 -4.76
C ARG A 105 -3.56 33.04 -3.96
N LYS A 106 -4.08 32.12 -3.15
CA LYS A 106 -5.28 32.37 -2.32
C LYS A 106 -5.00 33.30 -1.14
N GLU A 107 -3.77 33.33 -0.61
CA GLU A 107 -3.36 34.28 0.42
C GLU A 107 -3.33 35.71 -0.11
N LYS A 108 -2.76 35.93 -1.30
CA LYS A 108 -2.84 37.23 -2.00
C LYS A 108 -4.30 37.65 -2.24
N GLN A 109 -5.15 36.71 -2.68
CA GLN A 109 -6.58 36.97 -2.86
C GLN A 109 -7.28 37.32 -1.53
N LYS A 110 -6.89 36.69 -0.42
CA LYS A 110 -7.42 36.99 0.91
C LYS A 110 -7.06 38.42 1.33
N GLU A 111 -5.81 38.84 1.14
CA GLU A 111 -5.33 40.18 1.49
C GLU A 111 -6.04 41.29 0.70
N THR A 112 -6.18 41.11 -0.61
CA THR A 112 -6.91 42.06 -1.47
C THR A 112 -8.38 42.18 -1.09
N VAL A 113 -9.06 41.07 -0.78
CA VAL A 113 -10.45 41.10 -0.30
C VAL A 113 -10.55 41.72 1.09
N PHE A 114 -9.56 41.50 1.96
CA PHE A 114 -9.52 42.10 3.29
C PHE A 114 -9.37 43.63 3.24
N LYS A 115 -8.48 44.15 2.38
CA LYS A 115 -8.35 45.60 2.16
C LYS A 115 -9.66 46.22 1.67
N LYS A 116 -10.36 45.55 0.73
CA LYS A 116 -11.68 45.99 0.26
C LYS A 116 -12.73 45.99 1.36
N LEU A 117 -12.68 45.01 2.27
CA LEU A 117 -13.58 44.94 3.42
C LEU A 117 -13.37 46.09 4.40
N GLN A 118 -12.10 46.50 4.62
CA GLN A 118 -11.77 47.64 5.49
C GLN A 118 -12.23 48.99 4.91
N SER A 119 -12.22 49.14 3.59
CA SER A 119 -12.60 50.39 2.92
C SER A 119 -14.11 50.61 2.77
N ILE A 120 -14.94 49.57 2.93
CA ILE A 120 -16.38 49.63 2.65
C ILE A 120 -17.16 49.78 3.96
N SER A 121 -18.12 50.71 3.98
CA SER A 121 -19.02 50.89 5.12
C SER A 121 -19.90 49.65 5.34
N PRO A 122 -20.14 49.21 6.60
CA PRO A 122 -20.96 48.05 6.92
C PRO A 122 -22.41 48.13 6.40
N CYS A 123 -22.93 49.34 6.18
CA CYS A 123 -24.30 49.57 5.74
C CYS A 123 -24.49 49.44 4.21
N HIS A 124 -23.42 49.18 3.44
CA HIS A 124 -23.47 49.07 1.99
C HIS A 124 -23.94 47.66 1.56
N ASP A 125 -24.83 47.57 0.57
CA ASP A 125 -25.46 46.31 0.14
C ASP A 125 -24.45 45.20 -0.23
N SER A 126 -23.32 45.59 -0.83
CA SER A 126 -22.26 44.64 -1.23
C SER A 126 -21.42 44.09 -0.06
N PHE A 127 -21.53 44.64 1.15
CA PHE A 127 -20.72 44.25 2.32
C PHE A 127 -20.93 42.77 2.68
N LYS A 128 -22.19 42.30 2.69
CA LYS A 128 -22.55 40.92 3.03
C LYS A 128 -21.90 39.89 2.10
N GLU A 129 -21.89 40.17 0.79
CA GLU A 129 -21.29 39.29 -0.21
C GLU A 129 -19.75 39.26 -0.11
N ILE A 130 -19.12 40.39 0.22
CA ILE A 130 -17.66 40.46 0.44
C ILE A 130 -17.26 39.67 1.69
N VAL A 131 -18.01 39.80 2.79
CA VAL A 131 -17.81 39.00 4.01
C VAL A 131 -17.91 37.51 3.69
N LYS A 132 -18.94 37.08 2.96
CA LYS A 132 -19.14 35.70 2.53
C LYS A 132 -17.96 35.20 1.69
N LYS A 133 -17.51 35.99 0.72
CA LYS A 133 -16.33 35.69 -0.11
C LYS A 133 -15.06 35.53 0.73
N TYR A 134 -14.82 36.43 1.69
CA TYR A 134 -13.68 36.35 2.60
C TYR A 134 -13.70 35.06 3.45
N ARG A 135 -14.87 34.72 4.03
CA ARG A 135 -15.07 33.49 4.79
C ARG A 135 -14.78 32.24 3.95
N ASN A 136 -15.27 32.20 2.71
CA ASN A 136 -15.02 31.10 1.79
C ASN A 136 -13.54 30.94 1.45
N ILE A 137 -12.83 32.05 1.20
CA ILE A 137 -11.38 32.03 0.95
C ILE A 137 -10.62 31.52 2.19
N LYS A 138 -10.97 31.99 3.39
CA LYS A 138 -10.37 31.54 4.65
C LYS A 138 -10.57 30.04 4.87
N PHE A 139 -11.79 29.55 4.67
CA PHE A 139 -12.11 28.13 4.77
C PHE A 139 -11.31 27.30 3.76
N PHE A 140 -11.29 27.72 2.50
CA PHE A 140 -10.52 27.06 1.45
C PHE A 140 -9.03 26.97 1.79
N LEU A 141 -8.43 28.08 2.25
CA LEU A 141 -7.04 28.11 2.71
C LEU A 141 -6.79 27.12 3.84
N GLN A 142 -7.68 27.06 4.83
CA GLN A 142 -7.56 26.12 5.94
C GLN A 142 -7.57 24.67 5.45
N GLN A 143 -8.48 24.32 4.53
CA GLN A 143 -8.54 22.98 3.96
C GLN A 143 -7.28 22.64 3.14
N LYS A 144 -6.74 23.59 2.38
CA LYS A 144 -5.50 23.39 1.62
C LYS A 144 -4.27 23.25 2.52
N LYS A 145 -4.16 24.03 3.60
CA LYS A 145 -3.10 23.87 4.61
C LYS A 145 -3.17 22.51 5.31
N ARG A 146 -4.38 22.04 5.66
CA ARG A 146 -4.59 20.68 6.17
C ARG A 146 -4.17 19.62 5.15
N LYS A 147 -4.55 19.77 3.88
CA LYS A 147 -4.14 18.84 2.82
C LYS A 147 -2.63 18.83 2.64
N LEU A 148 -1.98 20.00 2.64
CA LEU A 148 -0.53 20.11 2.56
C LEU A 148 0.13 19.31 3.68
N ARG A 149 -0.26 19.55 4.93
CA ARG A 149 0.23 18.78 6.10
C ARG A 149 0.11 17.27 5.88
N ASN A 150 -1.05 16.79 5.46
CA ASN A 150 -1.29 15.36 5.27
C ASN A 150 -0.40 14.77 4.15
N VAL A 151 -0.20 15.50 3.07
CA VAL A 151 0.65 15.08 1.95
C VAL A 151 2.12 15.08 2.36
N THR A 152 2.58 16.10 3.09
CA THR A 152 3.94 16.18 3.62
C THR A 152 4.24 15.04 4.60
N GLN A 153 3.34 14.78 5.56
CA GLN A 153 3.48 13.65 6.49
C GLN A 153 3.55 12.31 5.76
N LYS A 154 2.79 12.15 4.67
CA LYS A 154 2.84 10.94 3.85
C LYS A 154 4.20 10.82 3.13
N LEU A 155 4.73 11.91 2.61
CA LEU A 155 6.04 11.95 1.97
C LEU A 155 7.15 11.59 2.96
N GLU A 156 7.16 12.22 4.15
CA GLU A 156 8.10 11.93 5.22
C GLU A 156 8.11 10.45 5.58
N ARG A 157 6.94 9.85 5.75
CA ARG A 157 6.81 8.41 6.03
C ARG A 157 7.47 7.53 4.95
N LEU A 158 7.26 7.86 3.68
CA LEU A 158 7.87 7.10 2.57
C LEU A 158 9.38 7.28 2.50
N LEU A 159 9.89 8.47 2.84
CA LEU A 159 11.33 8.74 2.92
C LEU A 159 11.98 7.95 4.06
N VAL A 160 11.34 7.86 5.22
CA VAL A 160 11.78 7.00 6.33
C VAL A 160 11.85 5.55 5.89
N TYR A 161 10.80 5.01 5.25
CA TYR A 161 10.82 3.63 4.75
C TYR A 161 11.90 3.39 3.69
N LYS A 162 12.20 4.39 2.86
CA LYS A 162 13.30 4.29 1.89
C LYS A 162 14.66 4.26 2.60
N LYS A 163 14.86 5.10 3.62
CA LYS A 163 16.10 5.16 4.41
C LYS A 163 16.35 3.85 5.17
N GLU A 164 15.32 3.34 5.85
CA GLU A 164 15.38 2.08 6.61
C GLU A 164 15.39 0.83 5.73
N LYS A 165 15.29 0.98 4.39
CA LYS A 165 15.08 -0.12 3.44
C LYS A 165 13.89 -1.02 3.81
N ARG A 166 12.92 -0.48 4.55
CA ARG A 166 11.70 -1.18 4.94
C ARG A 166 10.80 -1.34 3.72
N ILE A 167 10.29 -2.54 3.53
CA ILE A 167 9.44 -2.89 2.39
C ILE A 167 8.07 -3.35 2.92
N PRO A 168 7.09 -2.45 3.08
CA PRO A 168 5.74 -2.85 3.49
C PRO A 168 5.06 -3.55 2.32
N ILE A 169 5.06 -4.88 2.35
CA ILE A 169 4.33 -5.74 1.41
C ILE A 169 3.31 -6.53 2.21
N CYS A 170 2.07 -6.55 1.72
CA CYS A 170 1.07 -7.50 2.18
C CYS A 170 1.01 -8.63 1.16
N PHE A 171 1.09 -9.87 1.65
CA PHE A 171 0.95 -11.06 0.83
C PHE A 171 -0.46 -11.62 0.95
N GLY A 172 -0.95 -12.23 -0.13
CA GLY A 172 -2.27 -12.87 -0.15
C GLY A 172 -3.45 -11.90 -0.30
N SER A 173 -4.65 -12.43 -0.09
CA SER A 173 -5.89 -11.67 -0.17
C SER A 173 -6.22 -10.96 1.14
N LYS A 174 -7.08 -9.94 1.06
CA LYS A 174 -7.66 -9.31 2.25
C LYS A 174 -8.30 -10.33 3.18
N ALA A 175 -9.03 -11.31 2.63
CA ALA A 175 -9.68 -12.36 3.42
C ALA A 175 -8.68 -13.17 4.25
N LEU A 176 -7.54 -13.56 3.66
CA LEU A 176 -6.47 -14.27 4.36
C LEU A 176 -5.99 -13.45 5.57
N PHE A 177 -5.69 -12.16 5.37
CA PHE A 177 -5.16 -11.29 6.43
C PHE A 177 -6.18 -11.07 7.56
N TYR A 178 -7.46 -10.96 7.22
CA TYR A 178 -8.52 -10.70 8.21
C TYR A 178 -8.82 -11.90 9.12
N LYS A 179 -8.37 -13.12 8.77
CA LYS A 179 -8.49 -14.30 9.64
C LYS A 179 -7.89 -14.10 11.04
N GLN A 180 -6.90 -13.21 11.18
CA GLN A 180 -6.29 -12.90 12.48
C GLN A 180 -7.28 -12.30 13.50
N PHE A 181 -8.37 -11.68 13.03
CA PHE A 181 -9.37 -11.03 13.87
C PHE A 181 -10.52 -11.97 14.26
N HIS A 182 -10.71 -13.07 13.52
CA HIS A 182 -11.79 -14.04 13.70
C HIS A 182 -11.21 -15.43 14.01
N LEU A 183 -10.54 -15.56 15.16
CA LEU A 183 -9.77 -16.77 15.49
C LEU A 183 -10.65 -18.01 15.69
N GLU A 184 -11.78 -17.87 16.40
CA GLU A 184 -12.71 -18.97 16.67
C GLU A 184 -13.35 -19.53 15.40
N GLU A 185 -13.81 -18.65 14.51
CA GLU A 185 -14.39 -19.01 13.20
C GLU A 185 -13.38 -19.70 12.27
N ASN A 186 -12.08 -19.45 12.46
CA ASN A 186 -11.00 -20.05 11.68
C ASN A 186 -10.35 -21.26 12.37
N HIS A 187 -10.94 -21.77 13.46
CA HIS A 187 -10.42 -22.89 14.24
C HIS A 187 -9.00 -22.66 14.79
N LEU A 188 -8.66 -21.41 15.12
CA LEU A 188 -7.37 -21.02 15.68
C LEU A 188 -7.51 -20.68 17.16
N LYS A 189 -6.65 -21.25 18.01
CA LYS A 189 -6.73 -21.05 19.46
C LYS A 189 -6.12 -19.71 19.89
N ASN A 190 -5.12 -19.22 19.16
CA ASN A 190 -4.44 -17.97 19.49
C ASN A 190 -3.79 -17.30 18.27
N HIS A 191 -3.40 -16.03 18.45
CA HIS A 191 -2.72 -15.27 17.40
C HIS A 191 -1.32 -15.83 17.07
N ALA A 192 -0.67 -16.56 17.99
CA ALA A 192 0.64 -17.17 17.72
C ALA A 192 0.52 -18.31 16.70
N GLU A 193 -0.57 -19.09 16.77
CA GLU A 193 -0.91 -20.14 15.83
C GLU A 193 -1.24 -19.56 14.46
N TRP A 194 -1.98 -18.45 14.42
CA TRP A 194 -2.18 -17.68 13.19
C TRP A 194 -0.83 -17.26 12.58
N LYS A 195 0.11 -16.71 13.37
CA LYS A 195 1.45 -16.34 12.87
C LYS A 195 2.29 -17.52 12.37
N LYS A 196 2.03 -18.74 12.82
CA LYS A 196 2.72 -19.94 12.33
C LYS A 196 2.14 -20.40 10.99
N GLN A 197 0.83 -20.28 10.82
CA GLN A 197 0.13 -20.60 9.57
C GLN A 197 0.27 -19.49 8.51
N TRP A 198 0.36 -18.24 8.95
CA TRP A 198 0.57 -17.05 8.15
C TRP A 198 2.02 -16.97 7.66
#